data_AF-A0A2X0MSA7-F1
#
_entry.id   AF-A0A2X0MSA7-F1
#
_cell.length_a   1.000
_cell.length_b   1.000
_cell.length_c   1.000
_cell.angle_alpha   90.00
_cell.angle_beta   90.00
_cell.angle_gamma   90.00
#
_symmetry.space_group_name_H-M   'P 1'
#
loop_
_entity.id
_entity.type
_entity.pdbx_description
1 polymer ?
#
loop_
_entity_poly.entity_id
_entity_poly.type
_entity_poly.pdbx_seq_one_letter_code
_entity_poly.pdbx_strand_id
1 'polypeptide(L)'
;MRLEKTFLGVIISDRPCSPPGTFTRNAFVAAPVVVSKEVLAKGRGIARGLVVNSGCANAVTRSKGLKDARAMSDQLDSFVGESNSSSATGTLVMSIGVIGQLLPIKKILNVQTERIKRCNSQAKKDY
;
A
#
# COMPACT_ATOMS: atom_id res chain seq x y z
N MET A 1 11.50 24.79 5.81
CA MET A 1 10.56 24.03 4.96
C MET A 1 10.04 22.83 5.74
N ARG A 2 8.72 22.73 5.92
CA ARG A 2 8.07 21.86 6.90
C ARG A 2 7.82 20.45 6.32
N LEU A 3 8.78 19.54 6.49
CA LEU A 3 8.67 18.11 6.12
C LEU A 3 7.90 17.27 7.18
N GLU A 4 6.95 17.85 7.90
CA GLU A 4 6.35 17.18 9.07
C GLU A 4 5.10 16.35 8.78
N LYS A 5 4.39 16.58 7.68
CA LYS A 5 3.20 15.81 7.34
C LYS A 5 3.51 14.74 6.29
N THR A 6 3.97 13.59 6.74
CA THR A 6 3.89 12.34 5.95
C THR A 6 2.41 11.99 5.82
N PHE A 7 1.84 12.18 4.64
CA PHE A 7 0.45 11.80 4.38
C PHE A 7 0.42 10.31 4.00
N LEU A 8 -0.38 9.54 4.70
CA LEU A 8 -0.62 8.13 4.42
C LEU A 8 -2.13 7.90 4.32
N GLY A 9 -2.61 7.47 3.17
CA GLY A 9 -3.97 7.01 2.95
C GLY A 9 -4.01 5.48 2.97
N VAL A 10 -5.08 4.94 3.55
CA VAL A 10 -5.38 3.51 3.51
C VAL A 10 -6.84 3.38 3.10
N ILE A 11 -7.11 2.56 2.11
CA ILE A 11 -8.46 2.19 1.66
C ILE A 11 -8.56 0.68 1.79
N ILE A 12 -9.60 0.20 2.45
CA ILE A 12 -9.89 -1.21 2.63
C ILE A 12 -11.30 -1.44 2.10
N SER A 13 -11.46 -2.52 1.34
CA SER A 13 -12.76 -2.99 0.87
C SER A 13 -13.14 -4.25 1.64
N ASP A 14 -14.35 -4.23 2.19
CA ASP A 14 -14.93 -5.39 2.87
C ASP A 14 -15.09 -6.58 1.93
N ARG A 15 -15.25 -6.32 0.62
CA ARG A 15 -15.42 -7.34 -0.42
C ARG A 15 -14.20 -7.38 -1.36
N PRO A 16 -13.87 -8.55 -1.93
CA PRO A 16 -12.87 -8.64 -3.00
C PRO A 16 -13.30 -7.79 -4.20
N CYS A 17 -12.44 -6.86 -4.61
CA CYS A 17 -12.69 -5.97 -5.74
C CYS A 17 -11.72 -6.29 -6.87
N SER A 18 -12.16 -6.17 -8.12
CA SER A 18 -11.28 -6.28 -9.28
C SER A 18 -11.04 -4.90 -9.91
N PRO A 19 -10.05 -4.13 -9.41
CA PRO A 19 -9.80 -2.80 -9.94
C PRO A 19 -9.06 -2.90 -11.29
N PRO A 20 -9.55 -2.23 -12.36
CA PRO A 20 -8.74 -2.01 -13.55
C PRO A 20 -7.56 -1.08 -13.18
N GLY A 21 -6.33 -1.57 -13.37
CA GLY A 21 -5.11 -0.83 -13.03
C GLY A 21 -4.27 -0.50 -14.25
N THR A 22 -4.13 0.79 -14.59
CA THR A 22 -3.18 1.26 -15.59
C THR A 22 -1.91 1.77 -14.93
N PHE A 23 -0.75 1.34 -15.41
CA PHE A 23 0.54 1.70 -14.84
C PHE A 23 1.39 2.50 -15.83
N THR A 24 2.35 3.25 -15.31
CA THR A 24 3.29 4.00 -16.15
C THR A 24 4.09 3.09 -17.09
N ARG A 25 4.34 3.62 -18.31
CA ARG A 25 5.23 3.03 -19.35
C ARG A 25 6.64 3.61 -19.30
N ASN A 26 6.94 4.50 -18.35
CA ASN A 26 8.26 5.11 -18.22
C ASN A 26 9.32 4.04 -17.88
N ALA A 27 10.53 4.19 -18.41
CA ALA A 27 11.69 3.36 -18.08
C ALA A 27 12.06 3.44 -16.59
N PHE A 28 11.83 4.59 -15.94
CA PHE A 28 12.04 4.77 -14.50
C PHE A 28 10.80 4.37 -13.72
N VAL A 29 10.65 3.06 -13.48
CA VAL A 29 9.55 2.50 -12.70
C VAL A 29 9.88 2.55 -11.21
N ALA A 30 8.98 3.14 -10.41
CA ALA A 30 9.10 3.14 -8.96
C ALA A 30 8.82 1.75 -8.37
N ALA A 31 9.47 1.42 -7.25
CA ALA A 31 9.23 0.18 -6.51
C ALA A 31 7.74 -0.14 -6.24
N PRO A 32 6.87 0.81 -5.81
CA PRO A 32 5.44 0.55 -5.56
C PRO A 32 4.67 0.11 -6.80
N VAL A 33 5.06 0.59 -7.99
CA VAL A 33 4.42 0.20 -9.26
C VAL A 33 4.71 -1.26 -9.58
N VAL A 34 5.95 -1.71 -9.33
CA VAL A 34 6.33 -3.12 -9.53
C VAL A 34 5.56 -4.01 -8.57
N VAL A 35 5.52 -3.66 -7.28
CA VAL A 35 4.78 -4.44 -6.26
C VAL A 35 3.28 -4.51 -6.60
N SER A 36 2.65 -3.40 -6.96
CA SER A 36 1.23 -3.38 -7.33
C SER A 36 0.93 -4.23 -8.57
N LYS A 37 1.81 -4.25 -9.57
CA LYS A 37 1.68 -5.14 -10.73
C LYS A 37 1.78 -6.62 -10.34
N GLU A 38 2.75 -6.96 -9.49
CA GLU A 38 2.92 -8.33 -9.00
C GLU A 38 1.72 -8.80 -8.16
N VAL A 39 1.19 -7.92 -7.30
CA VAL A 39 0.00 -8.20 -6.49
C VAL A 39 -1.21 -8.46 -7.37
N LEU A 40 -1.48 -7.61 -8.37
CA LEU A 40 -2.60 -7.85 -9.30
C LEU A 40 -2.39 -9.13 -10.12
N ALA A 41 -1.18 -9.43 -10.57
CA ALA A 41 -0.89 -10.65 -11.31
C ALA A 41 -1.13 -11.90 -10.46
N LYS A 42 -0.68 -11.91 -9.20
CA LYS A 42 -0.88 -13.03 -8.26
C LYS A 42 -2.34 -13.18 -7.81
N GLY A 43 -3.00 -12.06 -7.53
CA GLY A 43 -4.39 -12.03 -7.07
C GLY A 43 -5.42 -12.21 -8.18
N ARG A 44 -5.01 -12.59 -9.41
CA ARG A 44 -5.90 -12.70 -10.59
C ARG A 44 -6.73 -11.43 -10.83
N GLY A 45 -6.12 -10.27 -10.60
CA GLY A 45 -6.76 -8.97 -10.72
C GLY A 45 -7.66 -8.59 -9.55
N ILE A 46 -7.61 -9.31 -8.43
CA ILE A 46 -8.39 -9.03 -7.22
C ILE A 46 -7.49 -8.33 -6.18
N ALA A 47 -7.96 -7.20 -5.66
CA ALA A 47 -7.35 -6.47 -4.57
C ALA A 47 -8.40 -6.09 -3.52
N ARG A 48 -7.97 -5.97 -2.26
CA ARG A 48 -8.84 -5.56 -1.14
C ARG A 48 -8.34 -4.34 -0.40
N GLY A 49 -7.05 -4.05 -0.49
CA GLY A 49 -6.42 -2.92 0.14
C GLY A 49 -5.72 -2.01 -0.87
N LEU A 50 -5.67 -0.72 -0.55
CA LEU A 50 -4.81 0.24 -1.23
C LEU A 50 -4.15 1.13 -0.17
N VAL A 51 -2.81 1.13 -0.17
CA VAL A 51 -1.99 2.03 0.64
C VAL A 51 -1.39 3.09 -0.26
N VAL A 52 -1.57 4.36 0.11
CA VAL A 52 -1.03 5.49 -0.64
C VAL A 52 -0.19 6.35 0.29
N ASN A 53 1.08 6.61 -0.02
CA ASN A 53 1.90 7.55 0.74
C ASN A 53 2.33 8.75 -0.12
N SER A 54 2.44 9.93 0.51
CA SER A 54 2.98 11.13 -0.11
C SER A 54 4.25 11.63 0.59
N GLY A 55 5.03 12.44 -0.14
CA GLY A 55 6.29 13.02 0.32
C GLY A 55 7.53 12.24 -0.10
N CYS A 56 7.40 10.94 -0.39
CA CYS A 56 8.48 10.11 -0.92
C CYS A 56 7.95 9.17 -2.00
N ALA A 57 8.51 9.27 -3.21
CA ALA A 57 8.06 8.48 -4.37
C ALA A 57 8.49 7.01 -4.33
N ASN A 58 9.44 6.64 -3.47
CA ASN A 58 10.06 5.30 -3.49
C ASN A 58 10.59 4.90 -4.88
N ALA A 59 11.13 5.87 -5.61
CA ALA A 59 11.68 5.67 -6.94
C ALA A 59 13.21 5.65 -6.87
N VAL A 60 13.86 4.75 -7.64
CA VAL A 60 15.33 4.58 -7.70
C VAL A 60 15.95 4.13 -6.36
N THR A 61 15.18 3.47 -5.52
CA THR A 61 15.57 2.97 -4.18
C THR A 61 16.12 1.54 -4.18
N ARG A 62 16.32 0.95 -5.37
CA ARG A 62 16.81 -0.42 -5.61
C ARG A 62 16.02 -1.47 -4.79
N SER A 63 16.68 -2.57 -4.41
CA SER A 63 16.08 -3.70 -3.70
C SER A 63 15.47 -3.32 -2.35
N LYS A 64 15.97 -2.25 -1.70
CA LYS A 64 15.47 -1.81 -0.40
C LYS A 64 14.08 -1.21 -0.52
N GLY A 65 13.85 -0.33 -1.49
CA GLY A 65 12.52 0.25 -1.72
C GLY A 65 11.46 -0.78 -2.13
N LEU A 66 11.88 -1.84 -2.83
CA LEU A 66 10.99 -2.95 -3.17
C LEU A 66 10.60 -3.76 -1.92
N LYS A 67 11.56 -4.04 -1.02
CA LYS A 67 11.26 -4.64 0.29
C LYS A 67 10.36 -3.76 1.14
N ASP A 68 10.60 -2.46 1.17
CA ASP A 68 9.80 -1.50 1.93
C ASP A 68 8.35 -1.45 1.41
N ALA A 69 8.16 -1.41 0.08
CA ALA A 69 6.83 -1.45 -0.53
C ALA A 69 6.09 -2.77 -0.26
N ARG A 70 6.80 -3.91 -0.29
CA ARG A 70 6.22 -5.21 0.07
C ARG A 70 5.82 -5.25 1.55
N ALA A 71 6.67 -4.78 2.46
CA ALA A 71 6.35 -4.73 3.88
C ALA A 71 5.09 -3.88 4.16
N MET A 72 4.88 -2.78 3.43
CA MET A 72 3.63 -2.00 3.53
C MET A 72 2.40 -2.78 3.05
N SER A 73 2.52 -3.53 1.94
CA SER A 73 1.46 -4.41 1.44
C SER A 73 1.14 -5.50 2.45
N ASP A 74 2.18 -6.26 2.85
CA ASP A 74 2.07 -7.42 3.74
C ASP A 74 1.46 -7.02 5.09
N GLN A 75 1.81 -5.83 5.61
CA GLN A 75 1.20 -5.32 6.83
C GLN A 75 -0.31 -5.08 6.64
N LEU A 76 -0.73 -4.39 5.56
CA LEU A 76 -2.17 -4.18 5.35
C LEU A 76 -2.89 -5.51 5.14
N ASP A 77 -2.30 -6.41 4.36
CA ASP A 77 -2.86 -7.73 4.10
C ASP A 77 -3.02 -8.54 5.41
N SER A 78 -2.09 -8.42 6.35
CA SER A 78 -2.20 -9.05 7.67
C SER A 78 -3.36 -8.49 8.50
N PHE A 79 -3.70 -7.20 8.33
CA PHE A 79 -4.84 -6.59 9.03
C PHE A 79 -6.19 -6.83 8.33
N VAL A 80 -6.20 -6.96 7.01
CA VAL A 80 -7.39 -7.27 6.21
C VAL A 80 -7.70 -8.77 6.22
N GLY A 81 -6.69 -9.60 6.55
CA GLY A 81 -6.68 -11.04 6.41
C GLY A 81 -6.73 -11.85 7.71
N GLU A 82 -7.70 -11.59 8.59
CA GLU A 82 -8.19 -12.62 9.51
C GLU A 82 -9.68 -12.90 9.29
N SER A 83 -9.96 -14.17 9.01
CA SER A 83 -11.26 -14.87 8.86
C SER A 83 -11.80 -15.11 7.44
N ASN A 84 -11.41 -16.27 6.85
CA ASN A 84 -12.24 -17.05 5.93
C ASN A 84 -12.18 -16.82 4.40
N SER A 85 -11.04 -16.50 3.79
CA SER A 85 -10.97 -16.75 2.34
C SER A 85 -9.57 -17.12 1.84
N SER A 86 -9.48 -18.36 1.37
CA SER A 86 -8.37 -18.99 0.67
C SER A 86 -8.06 -18.37 -0.71
N SER A 87 -8.57 -17.17 -1.02
CA SER A 87 -8.23 -16.41 -2.21
C SER A 87 -7.18 -15.37 -1.86
N ALA A 88 -6.03 -15.44 -2.53
CA ALA A 88 -4.93 -14.49 -2.43
C ALA A 88 -5.39 -13.08 -2.85
N THR A 89 -6.02 -12.35 -1.95
CA THR A 89 -6.34 -10.93 -2.12
C THR A 89 -5.15 -10.14 -1.64
N GLY A 90 -4.58 -9.30 -2.50
CA GLY A 90 -3.44 -8.48 -2.10
C GLY A 90 -3.76 -7.00 -1.99
N THR A 91 -2.83 -6.28 -1.38
CA THR A 91 -2.87 -4.83 -1.22
C THR A 91 -2.07 -4.13 -2.31
N LEU A 92 -2.66 -3.11 -2.92
CA LEU A 92 -1.96 -2.22 -3.83
C LEU A 92 -1.20 -1.15 -3.05
N VAL A 93 -0.03 -0.77 -3.55
CA VAL A 93 0.82 0.23 -2.91
C VAL A 93 1.16 1.32 -3.92
N MET A 94 0.89 2.56 -3.57
CA MET A 94 1.18 3.74 -4.38
C MET A 94 1.98 4.75 -3.57
N SER A 95 3.02 5.32 -4.17
CA SER A 95 3.87 6.31 -3.51
C SER A 95 4.11 7.49 -4.45
N ILE A 96 4.03 8.71 -3.92
CA ILE A 96 4.32 9.95 -4.66
C ILE A 96 5.21 10.88 -3.82
N GLY A 97 6.14 11.58 -4.47
CA GLY A 97 7.00 12.57 -3.79
C GLY A 97 8.42 12.63 -4.38
N VAL A 98 9.40 12.86 -3.51
CA VAL A 98 10.81 13.01 -3.92
C VAL A 98 11.39 11.67 -4.39
N ILE A 99 12.12 11.70 -5.51
CA ILE A 99 12.81 10.55 -6.12
C ILE A 99 14.19 10.35 -5.47
N GLY A 100 14.63 9.11 -5.27
CA GLY A 100 15.97 8.78 -4.76
C GLY A 100 16.13 8.79 -3.24
N GLN A 101 15.07 9.12 -2.47
CA GLN A 101 15.08 9.03 -1.01
C GLN A 101 14.54 7.69 -0.52
N LEU A 102 15.15 7.15 0.54
CA LEU A 102 14.65 5.97 1.23
C LEU A 102 13.44 6.32 2.10
N LEU A 103 12.46 5.42 2.16
CA LEU A 103 11.28 5.65 2.98
C LEU A 103 11.62 5.45 4.46
N PRO A 104 11.10 6.31 5.36
CA PRO A 104 11.13 6.05 6.79
C PRO A 104 10.09 4.95 7.12
N ILE A 105 10.38 3.71 6.73
CA ILE A 105 9.43 2.57 6.78
C ILE A 105 8.86 2.39 8.18
N LYS A 106 9.68 2.49 9.25
CA LYS A 106 9.23 2.39 10.64
C LYS A 106 8.12 3.39 10.98
N LYS A 107 8.23 4.64 10.51
CA LYS A 107 7.22 5.68 10.74
C LYS A 107 5.95 5.37 9.95
N ILE A 108 6.09 4.90 8.72
CA ILE A 108 4.96 4.55 7.85
C ILE A 108 4.18 3.37 8.43
N LEU A 109 4.85 2.30 8.84
CA LEU A 109 4.22 1.11 9.41
C LEU A 109 3.46 1.42 10.72
N ASN A 110 3.99 2.30 11.56
CA ASN A 110 3.28 2.78 12.75
C ASN A 110 2.02 3.56 12.37
N VAL A 111 2.14 4.58 11.51
CA VAL A 111 0.99 5.40 11.07
C VAL A 111 -0.04 4.54 10.33
N GLN A 112 0.40 3.55 9.56
CA GLN A 112 -0.47 2.60 8.88
C GLN A 112 -1.30 1.80 9.88
N THR A 113 -0.68 1.26 10.93
CA THR A 113 -1.38 0.55 12.01
C THR A 113 -2.40 1.44 12.71
N GLU A 114 -2.03 2.67 13.05
CA GLU A 114 -2.94 3.63 13.69
C GLU A 114 -4.15 3.95 12.82
N ARG A 115 -3.94 4.16 11.50
CA ARG A 115 -5.01 4.47 10.57
C ARG A 115 -5.94 3.28 10.34
N ILE A 116 -5.40 2.07 10.24
CA ILE A 116 -6.20 0.84 10.12
C ILE A 116 -7.08 0.67 11.37
N LYS A 117 -6.52 0.82 12.57
CA LYS A 117 -7.28 0.75 13.83
C LYS A 117 -8.42 1.77 13.86
N ARG A 118 -8.15 3.01 13.43
CA ARG A 118 -9.16 4.06 13.35
C ARG A 118 -10.28 3.73 12.35
N CYS A 119 -9.92 3.16 11.20
CA CYS A 119 -10.88 2.72 10.18
C CYS A 119 -11.80 1.60 10.71
N ASN A 120 -11.24 0.61 11.40
CA ASN A 120 -12.03 -0.45 12.05
C ASN A 120 -12.97 0.08 13.16
N SER A 121 -12.56 1.10 13.92
CA SER A 121 -13.43 1.72 14.93
C SER A 121 -14.58 2.53 14.32
N GLN A 122 -14.41 3.06 13.11
CA GLN A 122 -15.49 3.75 12.38
C GLN A 122 -16.45 2.75 11.75
N ALA A 123 -15.95 1.67 11.14
CA ALA A 123 -16.77 0.62 10.55
C ALA A 123 -17.74 -0.04 11.55
N LYS A 124 -17.40 -0.08 12.85
CA LYS A 124 -18.28 -0.60 13.92
C LYS A 124 -19.35 0.38 14.44
N LYS A 125 -19.28 1.67 14.09
CA LYS A 125 -20.25 2.68 14.53
C LYS A 125 -21.40 2.89 13.56
N ASP A 126 -21.23 2.46 12.32
CA ASP A 126 -22.20 2.65 11.24
C ASP A 126 -23.15 1.44 11.06
N TYR A 127 -23.24 0.56 12.06
CA TYR A 127 -24.16 -0.59 12.12
C TYR A 127 -24.96 -0.59 13.41
#